data_AF-A0A5J5L5U3-F1
#
_entry.id   AF-A0A5J5L5U3-F1
#
_cell.length_a   1.000
_cell.length_b   1.000
_cell.length_c   1.000
_cell.angle_alpha   90.00
_cell.angle_beta   90.00
_cell.angle_gamma   90.00
#
_symmetry.space_group_name_H-M   'P 1'
#
loop_
_entity.id
_entity.type
_entity.pdbx_description
1 polymer ?
#
loop_
_entity_poly.entity_id
_entity_poly.type
_entity_poly.pdbx_seq_one_letter_code
_entity_poly.pdbx_strand_id
1 'polypeptide(L)' 'MTVLSFDEQGVDVVYEGTEFRLEKALIEDAIQKSYPNVTDHEVLQMVEPEPALSGEPQRIAEIVS' A
#
# COMPACT_ATOMS: atom_id res chain seq x y z
N MET A 1 -12.91 -7.03 0.57
CA MET A 1 -12.63 -6.00 -0.47
C MET A 1 -11.77 -4.95 0.20
N THR A 2 -10.52 -4.88 -0.19
CA THR A 2 -9.52 -4.00 0.40
C THR A 2 -9.42 -2.75 -0.46
N VAL A 3 -9.45 -1.58 0.16
CA VAL A 3 -9.27 -0.29 -0.53
C VAL A 3 -8.03 0.38 0.03
N LEU A 4 -7.14 0.80 -0.86
CA LEU A 4 -5.92 1.52 -0.53
C LEU A 4 -6.03 2.93 -1.11
N SER A 5 -5.76 3.94 -0.28
CA SER A 5 -5.62 5.32 -0.71
C SER A 5 -4.23 5.82 -0.36
N PHE A 6 -3.48 6.28 -1.35
CA PHE A 6 -2.06 6.63 -1.20
C PHE A 6 -1.89 8.15 -1.17
N ASP A 7 -1.04 8.63 -0.26
CA ASP A 7 -0.56 10.01 -0.21
C ASP A 7 0.94 10.06 0.11
N GLU A 8 1.53 11.26 0.21
CA GLU A 8 2.96 11.45 0.46
C GLU A 8 3.45 10.95 1.84
N GLN A 9 2.53 10.77 2.80
CA GLN A 9 2.79 10.41 4.19
C GLN A 9 2.46 8.96 4.51
N GLY A 10 1.73 8.24 3.67
CA GLY A 10 1.40 6.83 3.86
C GLY A 10 0.15 6.38 3.11
N VAL A 11 -0.44 5.29 3.58
CA VAL A 11 -1.58 4.65 2.94
C VAL A 11 -2.73 4.49 3.92
N ASP A 12 -3.88 5.05 3.59
CA ASP A 12 -5.12 4.77 4.29
C ASP A 12 -5.71 3.47 3.74
N VAL A 13 -6.02 2.55 4.64
CA VAL A 13 -6.42 1.18 4.35
C VAL A 13 -7.80 0.93 4.91
N VAL A 14 -8.69 0.42 4.06
CA VAL A 14 -9.97 -0.16 4.49
C VAL A 14 -9.94 -1.65 4.22
N TYR A 15 -9.85 -2.45 5.28
CA TYR A 15 -9.81 -3.91 5.23
C TYR A 15 -10.93 -4.51 6.08
N GLU A 16 -11.82 -5.29 5.45
CA GLU A 16 -12.97 -5.92 6.13
C GLU A 16 -13.83 -4.96 7.00
N GLY A 17 -13.93 -3.69 6.59
CA GLY A 17 -14.66 -2.65 7.33
C GLY A 17 -13.86 -2.03 8.48
N THR A 18 -12.61 -2.40 8.65
CA THR A 18 -11.65 -1.76 9.56
C THR A 18 -10.84 -0.72 8.80
N GLU A 19 -10.85 0.51 9.29
CA GLU A 19 -10.08 1.62 8.73
C GLU A 19 -8.84 1.87 9.59
N PHE A 20 -7.67 1.87 8.96
CA PHE A 20 -6.41 2.20 9.63
C PHE A 20 -5.43 2.82 8.64
N ARG A 21 -4.40 3.47 9.18
CA ARG A 21 -3.36 4.11 8.38
C ARG A 21 -2.04 3.36 8.54
N LEU A 22 -1.44 3.01 7.41
CA LEU A 22 -0.06 2.57 7.35
C LEU A 22 0.82 3.78 7.10
N GLU A 23 1.61 4.16 8.11
CA GLU A 23 2.57 5.24 7.94
C GLU A 23 3.66 4.88 6.94
N LYS A 24 4.11 5.87 6.17
CA LYS A 24 5.23 5.74 5.24
C LYS A 24 6.42 5.00 5.88
N ALA A 25 6.83 5.39 7.08
CA ALA A 25 7.98 4.80 7.75
C ALA A 25 7.80 3.30 8.03
N LEU A 26 6.58 2.87 8.37
CA LEU A 26 6.26 1.46 8.61
C LEU A 26 6.31 0.66 7.31
N ILE A 27 5.82 1.23 6.21
CA ILE A 27 5.87 0.61 4.88
C ILE A 27 7.32 0.47 4.41
N GLU A 28 8.12 1.53 4.55
CA GLU A 28 9.53 1.53 4.17
C GLU A 28 10.34 0.50 4.95
N ASP A 29 10.08 0.38 6.26
CA ASP A 29 10.71 -0.62 7.12
C ASP A 29 10.27 -2.05 6.78
N ALA A 30 8.98 -2.28 6.55
CA ALA A 30 8.49 -3.62 6.24
C ALA A 30 8.99 -4.13 4.87
N ILE A 31 9.02 -3.25 3.86
CA ILE A 31 9.35 -3.62 2.48
C ILE A 31 10.84 -3.45 2.19
N GLN A 32 11.57 -2.73 3.05
CA GLN A 32 12.98 -2.39 2.87
C GLN A 32 13.23 -1.63 1.55
N LYS A 33 12.31 -0.73 1.21
CA LYS A 33 12.35 0.14 0.02
C LYS A 33 11.90 1.54 0.38
N SER A 34 12.41 2.53 -0.33
CA SER A 34 11.86 3.90 -0.23
C SER A 34 10.42 3.91 -0.72
N TYR A 35 9.54 4.60 -0.01
CA TYR A 35 8.10 4.65 -0.24
C TYR A 35 7.69 4.97 -1.69
N PRO A 36 8.31 5.93 -2.41
CA PRO A 36 7.95 6.20 -3.80
C PRO A 36 8.20 5.02 -4.76
N ASN A 37 9.09 4.09 -4.38
CA ASN A 37 9.45 2.91 -5.17
C ASN A 37 8.69 1.64 -4.78
N VAL A 38 7.91 1.70 -3.70
CA VAL A 38 7.00 0.62 -3.29
C VAL A 38 5.83 0.55 -4.27
N THR A 39 5.27 -0.63 -4.49
CA THR A 39 4.06 -0.80 -5.31
C THR A 39 2.79 -0.99 -4.49
N ASP A 40 1.65 -0.67 -5.09
CA ASP A 40 0.33 -0.94 -4.53
C ASP A 40 0.15 -2.42 -4.14
N HIS A 41 0.67 -3.34 -4.96
CA HIS A 41 0.62 -4.79 -4.71
C HIS A 41 1.43 -5.18 -3.46
N GLU A 42 2.59 -4.57 -3.24
CA GLU A 42 3.40 -4.84 -2.04
C GLU A 42 2.70 -4.35 -0.77
N VAL A 43 2.09 -3.16 -0.80
CA VAL A 43 1.30 -2.65 0.33
C VAL A 43 0.07 -3.53 0.55
N LEU A 44 -0.59 -3.98 -0.52
CA LEU A 44 -1.74 -4.86 -0.41
C LEU A 44 -1.38 -6.20 0.24
N GLN A 45 -0.23 -6.77 -0.09
CA GLN A 45 0.29 -8.00 0.54
C GLN A 45 0.64 -7.84 2.04
N MET A 46 0.90 -6.62 2.51
CA MET A 46 1.10 -6.36 3.96
C MET A 46 -0.21 -6.44 4.74
N VAL A 47 -1.34 -6.17 4.09
CA VAL A 47 -2.66 -6.09 4.72
C VAL A 47 -3.44 -7.38 4.52
N GLU A 48 -3.45 -7.89 3.29
CA GLU A 48 -4.22 -9.05 2.86
C GLU A 48 -3.23 -10.17 2.50
N PRO A 49 -3.22 -11.30 3.23
CA PRO A 49 -2.24 -12.38 3.02
C PRO A 49 -2.34 -13.06 1.64
N GLU A 50 -3.54 -13.11 1.07
CA GLU A 50 -3.83 -13.72 -0.24
C GLU A 50 -4.65 -12.76 -1.11
N PRO A 51 -4.09 -11.61 -1.51
CA PRO A 51 -4.85 -10.62 -2.24
C PRO A 51 -5.12 -11.09 -3.66
N ALA A 52 -6.32 -10.80 -4.15
CA ALA A 52 -6.66 -10.99 -5.56
C ALA A 52 -5.96 -9.90 -6.40
N LEU A 53 -4.66 -10.07 -6.65
CA LEU A 53 -3.86 -9.18 -7.48
C LEU A 53 -4.36 -9.23 -8.92
N SER A 54 -4.64 -8.07 -9.50
CA SER A 54 -5.08 -7.96 -10.89
C SER A 54 -4.38 -6.78 -11.56
N GLY A 55 -3.94 -6.96 -12.80
CA GLY A 55 -3.16 -5.95 -13.52
C GLY A 55 -1.66 -6.02 -13.22
N GLU A 56 -0.94 -4.98 -13.65
CA GLU A 56 0.48 -4.82 -13.36
C GLU A 56 0.65 -3.96 -12.09
N PRO A 57 1.65 -4.25 -11.24
CA PRO A 57 1.92 -3.44 -10.06
C PRO A 57 2.33 -2.02 -10.45
N GLN A 58 1.77 -1.02 -9.76
CA GLN A 58 2.03 0.40 -9.97
C GLN A 58 2.82 0.97 -8.79
N ARG A 59 3.80 1.84 -9.07
CA ARG A 59 4.59 2.46 -8.00
C ARG A 59 3.77 3.55 -7.31
N ILE A 60 3.96 3.72 -6.00
CA ILE A 60 3.32 4.80 -5.24
C ILE A 60 3.63 6.17 -5.85
N ALA A 61 4.85 6.39 -6.35
CA ALA A 61 5.21 7.63 -7.05
C ALA A 61 4.33 7.93 -8.28
N GLU A 62 3.80 6.91 -8.95
CA GLU A 62 2.94 7.04 -10.12
C GLU A 62 1.47 7.24 -9.73
N ILE A 63 1.08 6.78 -8.52
CA ILE A 63 -0.28 6.87 -7.99
C ILE A 63 -0.54 8.25 -7.37
N VAL A 64 0.43 8.79 -6.63
CA VAL A 64 0.31 10.08 -5.90
C VAL A 64 0.63 11.28 -6.81
N SER A 65 1.08 11.03 -8.05
CA SER A 65 1.51 12.06 -9.03
C SER A 65 0.40 13.00 -9.48
#